data_AF-A0A934ELB5-F1
#
_entry.id   AF-A0A934ELB5-F1
#
_cell.length_a   1.000
_cell.length_b   1.000
_cell.length_c   1.000
_cell.angle_alpha   90.00
_cell.angle_beta   90.00
_cell.angle_gamma   90.00
#
_symmetry.space_group_name_H-M   'P 1'
#
loop_
_entity.id
_entity.type
_entity.pdbx_description
1 polymer ?
#
loop_
_entity_poly.entity_id
_entity_poly.type
_entity_poly.pdbx_seq_one_letter_code
_entity_poly.pdbx_strand_id
1 'polypeptide(L)'
;MKKLILITTVMVMAAFVALSFAGAKAKMDLKVGDEIFACDCGDSCACKTMSRNAGNCTCDKEMVKAKVTKVENGKAMLKAEKWEKERSFKTTAKYTCNCGEACKCDTISQNPGKCTCKTEMKKI
;
A
#
# COMPACT_ATOMS: atom_id res chain seq x y z
N MET A 1 52.32 -11.57 22.34
CA MET A 1 51.92 -11.39 20.92
C MET A 1 50.70 -12.22 20.49
N LYS A 2 49.97 -12.91 21.39
CA LYS A 2 48.70 -13.61 21.07
C LYS A 2 47.44 -12.84 21.47
N LYS A 3 47.58 -11.79 22.30
CA LYS A 3 46.47 -10.94 22.78
C LYS A 3 46.20 -9.71 21.90
N LEU A 4 47.09 -9.42 20.93
CA LEU A 4 46.96 -8.28 20.01
C LEU A 4 46.31 -8.67 18.66
N ILE A 5 46.18 -9.97 18.38
CA ILE A 5 45.56 -10.48 17.14
C ILE A 5 44.03 -10.64 17.31
N LEU A 6 43.55 -10.73 18.56
CA LEU A 6 42.14 -10.95 18.87
C LEU A 6 41.29 -9.66 18.87
N ILE A 7 41.90 -8.48 18.81
CA ILE A 7 41.19 -7.20 18.95
C ILE A 7 40.90 -6.55 17.59
N THR A 8 41.64 -6.91 16.53
CA THR A 8 41.45 -6.34 15.18
C THR A 8 40.43 -7.09 14.32
N THR A 9 40.01 -8.30 14.70
CA THR A 9 39.04 -9.09 13.90
C THR A 9 37.58 -8.81 14.24
N VAL A 10 37.29 -8.12 15.34
CA VAL A 10 35.91 -7.82 15.78
C VAL A 10 35.34 -6.57 15.09
N MET A 11 36.17 -5.78 14.39
CA MET A 11 35.75 -4.48 13.85
C MET A 11 35.37 -4.48 12.35
N VAL A 12 35.38 -5.63 11.66
CA VAL A 12 35.28 -5.67 10.18
C VAL A 12 34.03 -6.38 9.63
N MET A 13 33.11 -6.88 10.45
CA MET A 13 31.85 -7.49 9.96
C MET A 13 30.56 -6.75 10.38
N ALA A 14 30.67 -5.49 10.79
CA ALA A 14 29.50 -4.62 11.02
C ALA A 14 29.09 -3.82 9.76
N ALA A 15 29.43 -4.32 8.57
CA ALA A 15 29.08 -3.71 7.29
C ALA A 15 28.25 -4.66 6.41
N PHE A 16 27.30 -5.38 6.99
CA PHE A 16 26.13 -5.78 6.21
C PHE A 16 25.25 -4.54 6.09
N VAL A 17 25.51 -3.81 5.00
CA VAL A 17 24.66 -2.78 4.45
C VAL A 17 23.25 -3.33 4.45
N ALA A 18 22.42 -2.84 5.38
CA ALA A 18 20.99 -2.93 5.27
C ALA A 18 20.62 -2.12 4.02
N LEU A 19 20.63 -2.79 2.87
CA LEU A 19 19.86 -2.38 1.71
C LEU A 19 18.40 -2.55 2.11
N SER A 20 17.93 -1.62 2.94
CA SER A 20 16.52 -1.31 3.09
C SER A 20 16.08 -0.85 1.71
N PHE A 21 15.67 -1.80 0.85
CA PHE A 21 14.91 -1.49 -0.34
C PHE A 21 13.57 -0.92 0.14
N ALA A 22 13.58 0.36 0.54
CA ALA A 22 12.39 1.19 0.71
C ALA A 22 11.90 1.64 -0.69
N GLY A 23 11.82 0.66 -1.60
CA GLY A 23 11.23 0.82 -2.91
C GLY A 23 9.73 0.64 -2.75
N ALA A 24 8.99 1.70 -3.09
CA ALA A 24 7.58 1.68 -3.51
C ALA A 24 6.78 0.43 -3.05
N LYS A 25 5.93 0.56 -2.03
CA LYS A 25 5.02 -0.54 -1.63
C LYS A 25 4.14 -0.92 -2.82
N ALA A 26 4.53 -1.99 -3.52
CA ALA A 26 3.83 -2.51 -4.69
C ALA A 26 2.54 -3.26 -4.30
N LYS A 27 2.41 -3.58 -3.02
CA LYS A 27 1.27 -4.28 -2.44
C LYS A 27 0.80 -3.53 -1.20
N MET A 28 -0.52 -3.43 -1.04
CA MET A 28 -1.13 -3.02 0.22
C MET A 28 -1.37 -4.26 1.08
N ASP A 29 -0.73 -4.33 2.24
CA ASP A 29 -0.95 -5.40 3.21
C ASP A 29 -2.25 -5.15 3.97
N LEU A 30 -3.24 -6.00 3.72
CA LEU A 30 -4.56 -5.96 4.34
C LEU A 30 -4.79 -7.21 5.17
N LYS A 31 -5.48 -7.05 6.30
CA LYS A 31 -5.96 -8.15 7.13
C LYS A 31 -7.48 -8.12 7.20
N VAL A 32 -8.10 -9.29 7.38
CA VAL A 32 -9.54 -9.37 7.62
C VAL A 32 -9.87 -8.57 8.88
N GLY A 33 -10.89 -7.72 8.78
CA GLY A 33 -11.29 -6.80 9.83
C GLY A 33 -10.78 -5.37 9.67
N ASP A 34 -9.75 -5.14 8.84
CA ASP A 34 -9.22 -3.80 8.60
C ASP A 34 -10.30 -2.88 7.98
N GLU A 35 -10.32 -1.63 8.40
CA GLU A 35 -11.08 -0.57 7.73
C GLU A 35 -10.17 0.20 6.79
N ILE A 36 -10.59 0.35 5.53
CA ILE A 36 -9.89 1.13 4.52
C ILE A 36 -10.87 1.96 3.69
N PHE A 37 -10.35 2.99 3.02
CA PHE A 37 -11.11 3.76 2.05
C PHE A 37 -10.95 3.13 0.68
N ALA A 38 -12.06 2.82 0.03
CA ALA A 38 -12.10 2.12 -1.24
C ALA A 38 -12.97 2.87 -2.27
N CYS A 39 -12.61 2.71 -3.54
CA CYS A 39 -13.36 3.30 -4.65
C CYS A 39 -14.84 2.87 -4.63
N ASP A 40 -15.71 3.85 -4.76
CA ASP A 40 -17.16 3.66 -4.73
C ASP A 40 -17.84 3.80 -6.10
N CYS A 41 -17.07 3.99 -7.18
CA CYS A 41 -17.60 4.16 -8.54
C CYS A 41 -18.37 2.94 -9.09
N GLY A 42 -18.42 1.82 -8.37
CA GLY A 42 -19.11 0.59 -8.75
C GLY A 42 -18.17 -0.58 -9.10
N ASP A 43 -18.75 -1.76 -9.28
CA ASP A 43 -18.01 -3.01 -9.52
C ASP A 43 -17.20 -2.99 -10.82
N SER A 44 -17.67 -2.27 -11.84
CA SER A 44 -17.02 -2.13 -13.15
C SER A 44 -15.89 -1.11 -13.16
N CYS A 45 -15.72 -0.32 -12.10
CA CYS A 45 -14.71 0.73 -12.11
C CYS A 45 -13.30 0.15 -12.13
N ALA A 46 -12.55 0.49 -13.19
CA ALA A 46 -11.22 -0.04 -13.42
C ALA A 46 -10.16 0.46 -12.43
N CYS A 47 -10.35 1.64 -11.81
CA CYS A 47 -9.30 2.23 -10.96
C CYS A 47 -9.03 1.39 -9.72
N LYS A 48 -10.07 0.78 -9.12
CA LYS A 48 -9.99 -0.04 -7.91
C LYS A 48 -9.10 0.60 -6.83
N THR A 49 -9.17 1.92 -6.68
CA THR A 49 -8.32 2.66 -5.74
C THR A 49 -8.65 2.26 -4.30
N MET A 50 -7.60 2.12 -3.48
CA MET A 50 -7.70 1.90 -2.03
C MET A 50 -6.69 2.79 -1.30
N SER A 51 -7.04 3.23 -0.09
CA SER A 51 -6.18 4.08 0.75
C SER A 51 -6.47 3.84 2.24
N ARG A 52 -5.46 4.05 3.09
CA ARG A 52 -5.60 4.12 4.55
C ARG A 52 -6.28 5.42 4.99
N ASN A 53 -6.26 6.45 4.14
CA ASN A 53 -6.80 7.77 4.44
C ASN A 53 -8.04 8.07 3.61
N ALA A 54 -8.94 8.89 4.16
CA ALA A 54 -10.06 9.45 3.42
C ALA A 54 -9.57 10.32 2.26
N GLY A 55 -10.41 10.44 1.23
CA GLY A 55 -10.14 11.27 0.07
C GLY A 55 -10.76 10.68 -1.20
N ASN A 56 -10.31 11.20 -2.34
CA ASN A 56 -10.83 10.81 -3.64
C ASN A 56 -10.02 9.65 -4.23
N CYS A 57 -10.71 8.81 -5.01
CA CYS A 57 -10.07 7.84 -5.89
C CYS A 57 -9.44 8.55 -7.10
N THR A 58 -8.67 7.83 -7.91
CA THR A 58 -8.05 8.42 -9.12
C THR A 58 -9.05 8.79 -10.22
N CYS A 59 -10.34 8.54 -10.03
CA CYS A 59 -11.43 9.05 -10.88
C CYS A 59 -12.06 10.33 -10.31
N ASP A 60 -11.41 10.97 -9.34
CA ASP A 60 -11.85 12.17 -8.62
C ASP A 60 -13.17 12.04 -7.84
N LYS A 61 -13.68 10.82 -7.68
CA LYS A 61 -14.84 10.55 -6.81
C LYS A 61 -14.40 10.25 -5.38
N GLU A 62 -15.18 10.70 -4.42
CA GLU A 62 -14.98 10.40 -3.00
C GLU A 62 -15.04 8.89 -2.76
N MET A 63 -14.09 8.38 -1.98
CA MET A 63 -14.05 6.97 -1.57
C MET A 63 -14.95 6.72 -0.37
N VAL A 64 -15.39 5.47 -0.22
CA VAL A 64 -16.17 5.05 0.94
C VAL A 64 -15.31 4.22 1.88
N LYS A 65 -15.56 4.34 3.19
CA LYS A 65 -14.99 3.42 4.17
C LYS A 65 -15.60 2.02 3.98
N ALA A 66 -14.75 1.03 3.86
CA ALA A 66 -15.11 -0.37 3.67
C ALA A 66 -14.28 -1.25 4.59
N LYS A 67 -14.88 -2.35 5.05
CA LYS A 67 -14.22 -3.35 5.88
C LYS A 67 -13.70 -4.49 5.01
N VAL A 68 -12.49 -4.94 5.28
CA VAL A 68 -11.90 -6.12 4.66
C VAL A 68 -12.58 -7.35 5.24
N THR A 69 -13.29 -8.12 4.42
CA THR A 69 -13.97 -9.35 4.85
C THR A 69 -13.19 -10.60 4.48
N LYS A 70 -12.39 -10.53 3.41
CA LYS A 70 -11.56 -11.65 2.94
C LYS A 70 -10.30 -11.14 2.24
N VAL A 71 -9.19 -11.86 2.35
CA VAL A 71 -7.94 -11.57 1.61
C VAL A 71 -7.41 -12.87 1.03
N GLU A 72 -7.36 -12.98 -0.30
CA GLU A 72 -6.91 -14.18 -1.01
C GLU A 72 -6.27 -13.80 -2.35
N ASN A 73 -5.20 -14.51 -2.74
CA ASN A 73 -4.62 -14.45 -4.08
C ASN A 73 -4.38 -13.03 -4.63
N GLY A 74 -3.82 -12.13 -3.80
CA GLY A 74 -3.52 -10.75 -4.22
C GLY A 74 -4.76 -9.87 -4.41
N LYS A 75 -5.90 -10.29 -3.85
CA LYS A 75 -7.15 -9.53 -3.81
C LYS A 75 -7.69 -9.46 -2.39
N ALA A 76 -8.44 -8.40 -2.11
CA ALA A 76 -9.22 -8.23 -0.91
C ALA A 76 -10.69 -8.06 -1.29
N MET A 77 -11.58 -8.75 -0.58
CA MET A 77 -13.01 -8.52 -0.63
C MET A 77 -13.34 -7.47 0.42
N LEU A 78 -13.97 -6.39 -0.04
CA LEU A 78 -14.34 -5.26 0.79
C LEU A 78 -15.85 -5.13 0.83
N LYS A 79 -16.39 -4.78 2.00
CA LYS A 79 -17.79 -4.47 2.20
C LYS A 79 -17.91 -3.08 2.81
N ALA A 80 -18.55 -2.16 2.09
CA ALA A 80 -19.02 -0.91 2.66
C ALA A 80 -20.50 -1.07 3.06
N GLU A 81 -20.95 -0.27 4.04
CA GLU A 81 -22.34 -0.32 4.54
C GLU A 81 -23.36 -0.09 3.41
N LYS A 82 -23.05 0.83 2.49
CA LYS A 82 -23.90 1.19 1.36
C LYS A 82 -23.80 0.25 0.15
N TRP A 83 -23.02 -0.82 0.22
CA TRP A 83 -22.91 -1.79 -0.88
C TRP A 83 -23.80 -2.99 -0.61
N GLU A 84 -24.61 -3.41 -1.58
CA GLU A 84 -25.45 -4.60 -1.46
C GLU A 84 -24.62 -5.88 -1.28
N LYS A 85 -23.47 -5.95 -1.94
CA LYS A 85 -22.56 -7.11 -1.90
C LYS A 85 -21.10 -6.69 -1.71
N GLU A 86 -20.28 -7.65 -1.35
CA GLU A 86 -18.83 -7.45 -1.29
C GLU A 86 -18.25 -7.21 -2.68
N ARG A 87 -17.19 -6.40 -2.73
CA ARG A 87 -16.51 -6.05 -3.97
C ARG A 87 -15.06 -6.47 -3.90
N SER A 88 -14.55 -6.99 -5.00
CA SER A 88 -13.15 -7.42 -5.10
C SER A 88 -12.25 -6.27 -5.52
N PHE A 89 -11.15 -6.09 -4.79
CA PHE A 89 -10.09 -5.13 -5.07
C PHE A 89 -8.74 -5.84 -5.15
N LYS A 90 -7.89 -5.42 -6.08
CA LYS A 90 -6.52 -5.96 -6.18
C LYS A 90 -5.66 -5.29 -5.11
N THR A 91 -5.00 -6.10 -4.27
CA THR A 91 -4.04 -5.60 -3.27
C THR A 91 -2.67 -5.33 -3.88
N THR A 92 -2.40 -5.89 -5.06
CA THR A 92 -1.23 -5.55 -5.87
C THR A 92 -1.55 -4.36 -6.76
N ALA A 93 -0.72 -3.34 -6.66
CA ALA A 93 -0.91 -2.04 -7.27
C ALA A 93 -0.19 -1.94 -8.62
N LYS A 94 -0.74 -1.17 -9.56
CA LYS A 94 0.00 -0.70 -10.75
C LYS A 94 0.58 0.70 -10.54
N TYR A 95 -0.06 1.46 -9.66
CA TYR A 95 0.35 2.78 -9.23
C TYR A 95 0.27 2.85 -7.72
N THR A 96 1.26 3.46 -7.09
CA THR A 96 1.35 3.65 -5.64
C THR A 96 1.69 5.09 -5.30
N CYS A 97 1.37 5.49 -4.06
CA CYS A 97 1.65 6.81 -3.55
C CYS A 97 3.13 7.19 -3.69
N ASN A 98 3.40 8.44 -4.09
CA ASN A 98 4.76 8.98 -4.25
C ASN A 98 5.10 10.08 -3.24
N CYS A 99 4.41 10.15 -2.10
CA CYS A 99 4.68 11.16 -1.06
C CYS A 99 5.94 10.89 -0.22
N GLY A 100 6.68 9.81 -0.49
CA GLY A 100 7.87 9.41 0.29
C GLY A 100 7.58 8.50 1.49
N GLU A 101 8.63 8.14 2.22
CA GLU A 101 8.61 7.09 3.25
C GLU A 101 7.76 7.41 4.48
N ALA A 102 7.61 8.69 4.81
CA ALA A 102 6.80 9.13 5.95
C ALA A 102 5.29 9.07 5.67
N CYS A 103 4.88 8.83 4.41
CA CYS A 103 3.48 8.86 4.03
C CYS A 103 2.73 7.60 4.49
N LYS A 104 1.64 7.81 5.24
CA LYS A 104 0.81 6.73 5.79
C LYS A 104 -0.46 6.46 5.00
N CYS A 105 -0.73 7.19 3.91
CA CYS A 105 -1.96 6.96 3.15
C CYS A 105 -1.94 5.61 2.41
N ASP A 106 -0.74 5.10 2.09
CA ASP A 106 -0.52 3.85 1.34
C ASP A 106 -1.44 3.74 0.10
N THR A 107 -1.85 4.85 -0.53
CA THR A 107 -2.82 4.80 -1.62
C THR A 107 -2.29 3.97 -2.79
N ILE A 108 -3.10 3.02 -3.24
CA ILE A 108 -2.82 2.20 -4.42
C ILE A 108 -3.96 2.28 -5.43
N SER A 109 -3.63 2.15 -6.71
CA SER A 109 -4.60 2.20 -7.81
C SER A 109 -4.15 1.33 -8.98
N GLN A 110 -5.12 0.95 -9.81
CA GLN A 110 -4.90 0.29 -11.09
C GLN A 110 -4.84 1.30 -12.25
N ASN A 111 -5.23 2.55 -11.99
CA ASN A 111 -5.16 3.67 -12.92
C ASN A 111 -4.13 4.71 -12.45
N PRO A 112 -3.54 5.49 -13.37
CA PRO A 112 -2.75 6.66 -13.00
C PRO A 112 -3.65 7.73 -12.35
N GLY A 113 -3.02 8.68 -11.67
CA GLY A 113 -3.68 9.82 -11.04
C GLY A 113 -3.01 10.22 -9.74
N LYS A 114 -3.74 10.96 -8.90
CA LYS A 114 -3.27 11.44 -7.61
C LYS A 114 -3.67 10.49 -6.47
N CYS A 115 -2.81 10.38 -5.47
CA CYS A 115 -3.14 9.71 -4.22
C CYS A 115 -4.08 10.58 -3.36
N THR A 116 -4.58 10.07 -2.23
CA THR A 116 -5.44 10.86 -1.33
C THR A 116 -4.73 12.07 -0.71
N CYS A 117 -3.39 12.10 -0.72
CA CYS A 117 -2.59 13.26 -0.33
C CYS A 117 -2.43 14.31 -1.44
N LYS A 118 -3.09 14.13 -2.59
CA LYS A 118 -3.05 15.00 -3.78
C LYS A 118 -1.71 15.00 -4.54
N THR A 119 -0.78 14.12 -4.19
CA THR A 119 0.48 13.92 -4.93
C THR A 119 0.27 12.95 -6.09
N GLU A 120 0.94 13.20 -7.22
CA GLU A 120 0.96 12.27 -8.36
C GLU A 120 1.49 10.90 -7.94
N MET A 121 0.80 9.85 -8.34
CA MET A 121 1.21 8.48 -8.05
C MET A 121 2.32 8.04 -9.01
N LYS A 122 3.22 7.21 -8.51
CA LYS A 122 4.24 6.57 -9.35
C LYS A 122 3.75 5.21 -9.82
N LYS A 123 4.10 4.86 -11.06
CA LYS A 123 3.95 3.51 -11.59
C LYS A 123 5.00 2.59 -10.94
N ILE A 124 4.64 1.32 -10.77
CA ILE A 124 5.43 0.23 -10.18
C ILE A 124 5.51 -0.93 -11.15
#